data_AF-A0A7Z8R794-F1
#
_entry.id   AF-A0A7Z8R794-F1
#
_cell.length_a   1.000
_cell.length_b   1.000
_cell.length_c   1.000
_cell.angle_alpha   90.00
_cell.angle_beta   90.00
_cell.angle_gamma   90.00
#
_symmetry.space_group_name_H-M   'P 1'
#
loop_
_entity.id
_entity.type
_entity.pdbx_description
1 polymer ?
#
loop_
_entity_poly.entity_id
_entity_poly.type
_entity_poly.pdbx_seq_one_letter_code
_entity_poly.pdbx_strand_id
1 'polypeptide(L)'
;MWPDIFMILLFTAGFLYWQSAQKVKEIALAATKRHCHEMELQMLDGYIAFNAISLRRDNKGKVHIARGYQFEFSSTGAERYNGQIQMLGRRVASIQLEPYRI
;
A
#
# COMPACT_ATOMS: atom_id res chain seq x y z
N MET A 1 -20.06 -33.85 0.38
CA MET A 1 -19.42 -33.67 1.70
C MET A 1 -18.00 -33.12 1.60
N TRP A 2 -17.04 -33.82 0.97
CA TRP A 2 -15.69 -33.27 0.73
C TRP A 2 -15.62 -32.00 -0.13
N PRO A 3 -16.37 -31.85 -1.25
CA PRO A 3 -16.34 -30.62 -2.05
C PRO A 3 -16.85 -29.41 -1.27
N ASP A 4 -17.86 -29.59 -0.42
CA ASP A 4 -18.44 -28.53 0.40
C ASP A 4 -17.40 -27.97 1.38
N ILE A 5 -16.64 -28.84 2.04
CA ILE A 5 -15.55 -28.46 2.95
C ILE A 5 -14.45 -27.71 2.18
N PHE A 6 -14.07 -28.19 0.99
CA PHE A 6 -13.06 -27.52 0.18
C PHE A 6 -13.49 -26.11 -0.25
N MET A 7 -14.75 -25.94 -0.67
CA MET A 7 -15.30 -24.63 -1.01
C MET A 7 -15.28 -23.68 0.19
N ILE A 8 -15.73 -24.15 1.36
CA ILE A 8 -15.72 -23.34 2.59
C ILE A 8 -14.30 -22.87 2.93
N LEU A 9 -13.31 -23.78 2.85
CA LEU A 9 -11.90 -23.44 3.09
C LEU A 9 -11.38 -22.41 2.08
N LEU A 10 -11.71 -22.57 0.80
CA LEU A 10 -11.30 -21.65 -0.26
C LEU A 10 -11.87 -20.24 -0.03
N PHE A 11 -13.17 -20.13 0.25
CA PHE A 11 -13.82 -18.84 0.54
C PHE A 11 -13.27 -18.19 1.81
N THR A 12 -13.03 -18.99 2.85
CA THR A 12 -12.44 -18.49 4.11
C THR A 12 -11.03 -17.96 3.88
N ALA A 13 -10.19 -18.70 3.17
CA ALA A 13 -8.84 -18.27 2.83
C ALA A 13 -8.84 -17.00 1.98
N GLY A 14 -9.73 -16.93 0.97
CA GLY A 14 -9.91 -15.75 0.13
C GLY A 14 -10.35 -14.52 0.94
N PHE A 15 -11.31 -14.69 1.85
CA PHE A 15 -11.79 -13.63 2.73
C PHE A 15 -10.69 -13.13 3.67
N LEU A 16 -9.93 -14.03 4.31
CA LEU A 16 -8.82 -13.67 5.19
C LEU A 16 -7.70 -12.94 4.43
N TYR A 17 -7.40 -13.39 3.20
CA TYR A 17 -6.43 -12.72 2.35
C TYR A 17 -6.90 -11.30 1.99
N TRP A 18 -8.15 -11.15 1.56
CA TRP A 18 -8.74 -9.86 1.22
C TRP A 18 -8.75 -8.91 2.41
N GLN A 19 -9.19 -9.37 3.59
CA GLN A 19 -9.18 -8.58 4.81
C GLN A 19 -7.76 -8.14 5.19
N SER A 20 -6.76 -9.02 5.04
CA SER A 20 -5.38 -8.64 5.29
C SER A 20 -4.85 -7.64 4.27
N ALA A 21 -5.24 -7.73 3.00
CA ALA A 21 -4.86 -6.76 1.98
C ALA A 21 -5.47 -5.38 2.26
N GLN A 22 -6.73 -5.33 2.69
CA GLN A 22 -7.42 -4.09 3.05
C GLN A 22 -6.74 -3.40 4.24
N LYS A 23 -6.40 -4.14 5.30
CA LYS A 23 -5.64 -3.60 6.44
C LYS A 23 -4.29 -3.01 6.03
N VAL A 24 -3.58 -3.64 5.08
CA VAL A 24 -2.30 -3.10 4.58
C VAL A 24 -2.51 -1.82 3.78
N LYS A 25 -3.56 -1.75 2.98
CA LYS A 25 -3.93 -0.54 2.23
C LYS A 25 -4.28 0.63 3.17
N GLU A 26 -5.02 0.37 4.24
CA GLU A 26 -5.35 1.37 5.26
C GLU A 26 -4.09 1.93 5.95
N ILE A 27 -3.17 1.05 6.36
CA ILE A 27 -1.89 1.46 6.96
C ILE A 27 -1.08 2.29 5.96
N ALA A 28 -1.00 1.84 4.71
CA ALA A 28 -0.28 2.56 3.65
C ALA A 28 -0.88 3.95 3.42
N LEU A 29 -2.21 4.06 3.35
CA LEU A 29 -2.90 5.35 3.15
C LEU A 29 -2.64 6.30 4.32
N ALA A 30 -2.72 5.82 5.56
CA ALA A 30 -2.43 6.62 6.75
C ALA A 30 -0.97 7.10 6.77
N ALA A 31 -0.02 6.22 6.42
CA ALA A 31 1.39 6.58 6.34
C ALA A 31 1.68 7.60 5.23
N THR A 32 1.09 7.43 4.04
CA THR A 32 1.18 8.40 2.94
C THR A 32 0.64 9.76 3.35
N LYS A 33 -0.56 9.82 3.93
CA LYS A 33 -1.16 11.09 4.40
C LYS A 33 -0.27 11.80 5.40
N ARG A 34 0.26 11.04 6.38
CA ARG A 34 1.19 11.59 7.37
C ARG A 34 2.46 12.13 6.71
N HIS A 35 3.04 11.40 5.78
CA HIS A 35 4.26 11.81 5.09
C HIS A 35 4.07 13.06 4.23
N CYS A 36 2.96 13.14 3.47
CA CYS A 36 2.62 14.35 2.73
C CYS A 36 2.42 15.54 3.67
N HIS A 37 1.72 15.36 4.79
CA HIS A 37 1.53 16.42 5.78
C HIS A 37 2.85 16.89 6.41
N GLU A 38 3.77 15.98 6.72
CA GLU A 38 5.11 16.31 7.24
C GLU A 38 5.97 17.10 6.24
N MET A 39 5.68 17.00 4.94
CA MET A 39 6.35 17.76 3.87
C MET A 39 5.52 18.92 3.33
N GLU A 40 4.42 19.28 3.99
CA GLU A 40 3.51 20.35 3.57
C GLU A 40 2.93 20.15 2.16
N LEU A 41 2.84 18.90 1.70
CA LEU A 41 2.28 18.52 0.41
C LEU A 41 0.80 18.19 0.52
N GLN A 42 0.03 18.62 -0.48
CA GLN A 42 -1.38 18.30 -0.58
C GLN A 42 -1.60 16.97 -1.32
N MET A 43 -2.21 16.00 -0.66
CA MET A 43 -2.66 14.76 -1.33
C MET A 43 -3.93 15.04 -2.13
N LEU A 44 -3.90 14.81 -3.46
CA LEU A 44 -4.95 15.25 -4.38
C LEU A 44 -6.24 14.41 -4.25
N ASP A 45 -6.12 13.10 -4.42
CA ASP A 45 -7.30 12.22 -4.50
C ASP A 45 -7.69 11.60 -3.14
N GLY A 46 -6.88 11.82 -2.10
CA GLY A 46 -7.09 11.21 -0.78
C GLY A 46 -7.07 9.67 -0.79
N TYR A 47 -6.59 9.07 -1.88
CA TYR A 47 -6.62 7.64 -2.19
C TYR A 47 -5.25 7.14 -2.66
N ILE A 48 -5.00 5.85 -2.47
CA ILE A 48 -3.83 5.15 -3.03
C ILE A 48 -4.28 4.00 -3.94
N ALA A 49 -3.75 3.98 -5.16
CA ALA A 49 -3.98 2.94 -6.14
C ALA A 49 -3.03 1.76 -5.90
N PHE A 50 -3.53 0.53 -6.04
CA PHE A 50 -2.66 -0.64 -6.01
C PHE A 50 -1.79 -0.65 -7.27
N ASN A 51 -0.49 -0.87 -7.11
CA ASN A 51 0.47 -0.90 -8.21
C ASN A 51 1.01 -2.32 -8.43
N ALA A 52 1.58 -2.95 -7.39
CA ALA A 52 2.23 -4.25 -7.54
C ALA A 52 2.20 -5.10 -6.25
N ILE A 53 2.31 -6.41 -6.43
CA ILE A 53 2.54 -7.38 -5.35
C ILE A 53 3.74 -8.25 -5.69
N SER A 54 4.59 -8.53 -4.70
CA SER A 54 5.76 -9.40 -4.87
C SER A 54 6.10 -10.10 -3.56
N LEU A 55 6.93 -11.15 -3.63
CA LEU A 55 7.52 -11.76 -2.45
C LEU A 55 8.92 -11.16 -2.25
N ARG A 56 9.18 -10.60 -1.07
CA ARG A 56 10.48 -10.02 -0.72
C ARG A 56 10.94 -10.55 0.63
N ARG A 57 12.26 -10.65 0.82
CA ARG A 57 12.85 -11.04 2.10
C ARG A 57 13.11 -9.80 2.94
N ASP A 58 12.86 -9.90 4.25
CA ASP A 58 13.31 -8.89 5.21
C ASP A 58 14.80 -9.04 5.53
N ASN A 59 15.33 -8.11 6.32
CA ASN A 59 16.73 -8.12 6.78
C ASN A 59 17.08 -9.36 7.65
N LYS A 60 16.08 -10.12 8.10
CA LYS A 60 16.25 -11.38 8.85
C LYS A 60 16.08 -12.62 7.96
N GLY A 61 15.97 -12.43 6.64
CA GLY A 61 15.81 -13.50 5.65
C GLY A 61 14.40 -14.07 5.54
N LYS A 62 13.40 -13.56 6.29
CA LYS A 62 12.03 -14.06 6.23
C LYS A 62 11.31 -13.52 5.00
N VAL A 63 10.62 -14.39 4.28
CA VAL A 63 9.82 -14.00 3.11
C VAL A 63 8.51 -13.37 3.57
N HIS A 64 8.20 -12.19 3.04
CA HIS A 64 6.96 -11.46 3.27
C HIS A 64 6.33 -11.09 1.93
N ILE A 65 5.00 -10.91 1.95
CA ILE A 65 4.28 -10.29 0.86
C ILE A 65 4.56 -8.79 0.88
N ALA A 66 5.20 -8.28 -0.18
CA ALA A 66 5.37 -6.87 -0.44
C ALA A 66 4.25 -6.34 -1.33
N ARG A 67 3.73 -5.15 -1.02
CA ARG A 67 2.68 -4.48 -1.79
C ARG A 67 3.09 -3.04 -2.08
N GLY A 68 3.05 -2.64 -3.35
CA GLY A 68 3.28 -1.28 -3.78
C GLY A 68 1.96 -0.58 -4.08
N TYR A 69 1.87 0.69 -3.68
CA TYR A 69 0.76 1.57 -4.01
C TYR A 69 1.30 2.88 -4.59
N GLN A 70 0.51 3.49 -5.48
CA GLN A 70 0.76 4.79 -6.08
C GLN A 70 -0.27 5.80 -5.58
N PHE A 71 0.12 7.07 -5.50
CA PHE A 71 -0.76 8.16 -5.08
C PHE A 71 -0.33 9.45 -5.75
N GLU A 72 -1.23 10.43 -5.78
CA GLU A 72 -0.94 11.74 -6.35
C GLU A 72 -0.88 12.81 -5.27
N PHE A 73 0.05 13.75 -5.44
CA PHE A 73 0.24 14.90 -4.56
C PHE A 73 0.54 16.17 -5.34
N SER A 74 0.42 17.32 -4.67
CA SER A 74 0.76 18.63 -5.18
C SER A 74 1.54 19.43 -4.15
N SER A 75 2.52 20.20 -4.61
CA SER A 75 3.28 21.16 -3.78
C SER A 75 2.55 22.50 -3.66
N THR A 76 2.06 23.03 -4.78
CA THR A 76 1.45 24.38 -4.86
C THR A 76 -0.04 24.38 -5.21
N GLY A 77 -0.65 23.19 -5.39
CA GLY A 77 -2.03 23.02 -5.83
C GLY A 77 -2.24 23.08 -7.34
N ALA A 78 -1.27 23.57 -8.12
CA ALA A 78 -1.36 23.67 -9.58
C ALA A 78 -0.79 22.45 -10.31
N GLU A 79 0.29 21.86 -9.80
CA GLU A 79 1.00 20.74 -10.45
C GLU A 79 0.71 19.42 -9.73
N ARG A 80 0.50 18.34 -10.50
CA ARG A 80 0.27 16.98 -9.99
C ARG A 80 1.54 16.17 -10.16
N TYR A 81 1.95 15.51 -9.08
CA TYR A 81 3.13 14.65 -9.02
C TYR A 81 2.72 13.28 -8.47
N ASN A 82 3.43 12.23 -8.86
CA ASN A 82 3.17 10.89 -8.36
C ASN A 82 4.12 10.53 -7.21
N GLY A 83 3.55 9.91 -6.19
CA GLY A 83 4.26 9.25 -5.12
C GLY A 83 4.00 7.74 -5.15
N GLN A 84 4.92 6.99 -4.55
CA GLN A 84 4.81 5.56 -4.37
C GLN A 84 5.11 5.19 -2.93
N ILE A 85 4.29 4.30 -2.36
CA ILE A 85 4.55 3.68 -1.06
C ILE A 85 4.71 2.18 -1.23
N GLN A 86 5.82 1.66 -0.70
CA GLN A 86 6.13 0.24 -0.69
C GLN A 86 5.90 -0.30 0.71
N MET A 87 5.13 -1.37 0.82
CA MET A 87 4.84 -2.09 2.05
C MET A 87 5.56 -3.44 2.04
N LEU A 88 6.08 -3.85 3.19
CA LEU A 88 6.57 -5.22 3.45
C LEU A 88 5.75 -5.81 4.60
N GLY A 89 4.87 -6.76 4.28
CA GLY A 89 3.85 -7.21 5.22
C GLY A 89 2.90 -6.08 5.61
N ARG A 90 2.88 -5.71 6.89
CA ARG A 90 2.08 -4.58 7.45
C ARG A 90 2.92 -3.36 7.82
N ARG A 91 4.15 -3.28 7.31
CA ARG A 91 5.09 -2.19 7.62
C ARG A 91 5.42 -1.42 6.37
N VAL A 92 5.60 -0.11 6.52
CA VAL A 92 6.12 0.75 5.46
C VAL A 92 7.59 0.39 5.24
N ALA A 93 7.94 0.01 4.03
CA ALA A 93 9.31 -0.26 3.62
C ALA A 93 9.97 1.02 3.07
N SER A 94 9.24 1.78 2.26
CA SER A 94 9.71 3.07 1.75
C SER A 94 8.55 3.91 1.20
N ILE A 95 8.75 5.23 1.16
CA ILE A 95 7.92 6.16 0.42
C ILE A 95 8.84 6.93 -0.53
N GLN A 96 8.49 6.99 -1.80
CA GLN A 96 9.19 7.77 -2.82
C GLN A 96 8.25 8.81 -3.38
N LEU A 97 8.75 10.03 -3.59
CA LEU A 97 8.06 11.06 -4.34
C LEU A 97 8.82 11.34 -5.62
N GLU A 98 8.10 11.64 -6.70
CA GLU A 98 8.69 12.25 -7.88
C GLU A 98 9.32 13.61 -7.51
N PRO A 99 10.38 14.05 -8.22
CA PRO A 99 10.91 15.39 -8.06
C PRO A 99 9.81 16.42 -8.28
N TYR A 100 9.63 17.32 -7.32
CA TYR A 100 8.62 18.37 -7.35
C TYR A 100 9.26 19.74 -7.13
N ARG A 101 8.58 20.78 -7.62
CA ARG A 101 9.02 22.16 -7.42
C ARG A 101 8.64 22.64 -6.02
N ILE A 102 9.61 23.26 -5.35
CA ILE A 102 9.45 23.97 -4.07
C ILE A 102 9.25 25.46 -4.37
#